data_AF-A0A957E191-F1
#
_entry.id   AF-A0A957E191-F1
#
_cell.length_a   1.000
_cell.length_b   1.000
_cell.length_c   1.000
_cell.angle_alpha   90.00
_cell.angle_beta   90.00
_cell.angle_gamma   90.00
#
_symmetry.space_group_name_H-M   'P 1'
#
loop_
_entity.id
_entity.type
_entity.pdbx_description
1 polymer ?
#
loop_
_entity_poly.entity_id
_entity_poly.type
_entity_poly.pdbx_seq_one_letter_code
_entity_poly.pdbx_strand_id
1 'polypeptide(L)'
;AMFHESIAPDLNNVLVPFPLSADQLSRLGTSGVVVSPGVEKEFFTVYEQARYANVPIFVSSDSLLHSYHLIFDKVLRTSERQYFIPLLHELNAAMLAETDAQYQALQGTSWEEAALRSVVFIGVGSKLLDKTVEIPGYAQELVAAELAKIDAAAGIEPSPLFPGLEFGEDYTQYIPRGHYTLSEELEAYFRSMMWYGRMTFRLKTKDPDVGRAETRAALLLVQAMQNAQVDGKPVLANWRDLYDPTAFLVGRSDDLTAFQYLDVITAVYGENPSLSTISDESRLDLFIEAANELP
;
A
#
# COMPACT_ATOMS: atom_id res chain seq x y z
N ALA A 1 -4.11 -37.77 -42.96
CA ALA A 1 -4.49 -37.52 -41.56
C ALA A 1 -3.84 -38.60 -40.71
N MET A 2 -3.02 -38.24 -39.72
CA MET A 2 -2.54 -39.23 -38.74
C MET A 2 -3.70 -39.53 -37.79
N PHE A 3 -4.27 -40.73 -37.88
CA PHE A 3 -5.20 -41.24 -36.89
C PHE A 3 -4.38 -41.77 -35.71
N HIS A 4 -4.47 -41.11 -34.55
CA HIS A 4 -4.01 -41.68 -33.30
C HIS A 4 -5.18 -42.42 -32.65
N GLU A 5 -4.94 -43.65 -32.18
CA GLU A 5 -5.90 -44.33 -31.32
C GLU A 5 -6.13 -43.51 -30.05
N SER A 6 -7.38 -43.51 -29.55
CA SER A 6 -7.74 -42.88 -28.29
C SER A 6 -6.95 -43.53 -27.15
N ILE A 7 -6.42 -42.72 -26.23
CA ILE A 7 -5.74 -43.21 -25.03
C ILE A 7 -6.78 -43.96 -24.17
N ALA A 8 -6.47 -45.21 -23.80
CA ALA A 8 -7.32 -46.02 -22.96
C ALA A 8 -7.34 -45.47 -21.52
N PRO A 9 -8.49 -45.48 -20.81
CA PRO A 9 -8.59 -44.94 -19.44
C PRO A 9 -7.66 -45.61 -18.42
N ASP A 10 -7.29 -46.86 -18.66
CA ASP A 10 -6.35 -47.64 -17.86
C ASP A 10 -4.88 -47.49 -18.32
N LEU A 11 -4.64 -46.62 -19.31
CA LEU A 11 -3.34 -46.31 -19.92
C LEU A 11 -2.63 -47.53 -20.52
N ASN A 12 -3.34 -48.63 -20.79
CA ASN A 12 -2.72 -49.88 -21.26
C ASN A 12 -2.11 -49.80 -22.68
N ASN A 13 -2.55 -48.81 -23.47
CA ASN A 13 -2.12 -48.59 -24.85
C ASN A 13 -1.11 -47.43 -24.97
N VAL A 14 -0.59 -46.92 -23.85
CA VAL A 14 0.43 -45.88 -23.80
C VAL A 14 1.57 -46.27 -22.87
N LEU A 15 2.81 -45.91 -23.26
CA LEU A 15 3.97 -46.10 -22.39
C LEU A 15 4.05 -44.94 -21.38
N VAL A 16 4.01 -45.26 -20.09
CA VAL A 16 4.25 -44.29 -19.00
C VAL A 16 5.67 -44.52 -18.46
N PRO A 17 6.66 -43.69 -18.84
CA PRO A 17 8.06 -43.91 -18.46
C PRO A 17 8.40 -43.48 -17.02
N PHE A 18 7.42 -43.01 -16.25
CA PHE A 18 7.62 -42.46 -14.91
C PHE A 18 7.08 -43.40 -13.82
N PRO A 19 7.77 -43.50 -12.66
CA PRO A 19 7.24 -44.20 -11.50
C PRO A 19 6.13 -43.36 -10.86
N LEU A 20 4.89 -43.55 -11.30
CA LEU A 20 3.70 -42.90 -10.76
C LEU A 20 3.01 -43.82 -9.74
N SER A 21 2.45 -43.23 -8.68
CA SER A 21 1.59 -43.99 -7.75
C SER A 21 0.28 -44.44 -8.41
N ALA A 22 -0.42 -45.39 -7.80
CA ALA A 22 -1.73 -45.84 -8.29
C ALA A 22 -2.73 -44.68 -8.42
N ASP A 23 -2.73 -43.76 -7.46
CA ASP A 23 -3.58 -42.57 -7.48
C ASP A 23 -3.20 -41.61 -8.63
N GLN A 24 -1.91 -41.46 -8.90
CA GLN A 24 -1.42 -40.62 -9.99
C GLN A 24 -1.76 -41.20 -11.36
N LEU A 25 -1.65 -42.53 -11.53
CA LEU A 25 -2.08 -43.23 -12.75
C LEU A 25 -3.59 -43.09 -12.97
N SER A 26 -4.39 -43.26 -11.92
CA SER A 26 -5.85 -43.07 -11.99
C SER A 26 -6.21 -41.62 -12.38
N ARG A 27 -5.54 -40.62 -11.80
CA ARG A 27 -5.71 -39.20 -12.18
C ARG A 27 -5.27 -38.93 -13.61
N LEU A 28 -4.15 -39.50 -14.05
CA LEU A 28 -3.67 -39.35 -15.41
C LEU A 28 -4.65 -39.95 -16.44
N GLY A 29 -5.21 -41.14 -16.17
CA GLY A 29 -6.20 -41.79 -17.04
C GLY A 29 -7.53 -41.04 -17.14
N THR A 30 -7.93 -40.34 -16.08
CA THR A 30 -9.19 -39.56 -16.04
C THR A 30 -9.05 -38.11 -16.52
N SER A 31 -7.93 -37.46 -16.19
CA SER A 31 -7.73 -36.01 -16.41
C SER A 31 -6.73 -35.69 -17.51
N GLY A 32 -5.97 -36.68 -18.01
CA GLY A 32 -4.91 -36.49 -19.00
C GLY A 32 -3.66 -35.76 -18.47
N VAL A 33 -3.68 -35.35 -17.18
CA VAL A 33 -2.59 -34.66 -16.51
C VAL A 33 -2.51 -35.13 -15.05
N VAL A 34 -1.30 -35.15 -14.52
CA VAL A 34 -1.06 -35.41 -13.10
C VAL A 34 0.04 -34.49 -12.58
N VAL A 35 -0.10 -34.04 -11.34
CA VAL A 35 0.91 -33.24 -10.64
C VAL A 35 1.60 -34.13 -9.62
N SER A 36 2.94 -34.15 -9.66
CA SER A 36 3.78 -34.80 -8.66
C SER A 36 4.45 -33.74 -7.80
N PRO A 37 4.55 -33.95 -6.47
CA PRO A 37 5.34 -33.05 -5.63
C PRO A 37 6.81 -33.08 -6.05
N GLY A 38 7.41 -31.89 -6.20
CA GLY A 38 8.85 -31.70 -6.42
C GLY A 38 9.55 -31.26 -5.13
N VAL A 39 10.86 -31.47 -5.06
CA VAL A 39 11.74 -31.00 -3.97
C VAL A 39 12.72 -29.92 -4.43
N GLU A 40 12.72 -29.65 -5.72
CA GLU A 40 13.59 -28.72 -6.41
C GLU A 40 13.17 -27.29 -6.08
N LYS A 41 14.16 -26.46 -5.73
CA LYS A 41 13.90 -25.06 -5.40
C LYS A 41 13.62 -24.20 -6.63
N GLU A 42 14.13 -24.63 -7.79
CA GLU A 42 14.19 -23.83 -9.00
C GLU A 42 13.86 -24.69 -10.23
N PHE A 43 13.15 -24.12 -11.19
CA PHE A 43 12.71 -24.80 -12.41
C PHE A 43 13.86 -25.41 -13.22
N PHE A 44 15.01 -24.74 -13.27
CA PHE A 44 16.16 -25.20 -14.08
C PHE A 44 16.66 -26.58 -13.63
N THR A 45 16.51 -26.93 -12.35
CA THR A 45 16.93 -28.24 -11.82
C THR A 45 16.09 -29.36 -12.45
N VAL A 46 14.77 -29.16 -12.52
CA VAL A 46 13.84 -30.12 -13.14
C VAL A 46 14.12 -30.26 -14.64
N TYR A 47 14.38 -29.14 -15.32
CA TYR A 47 14.68 -29.16 -16.76
C TYR A 47 16.01 -29.83 -17.09
N GLU A 48 17.04 -29.63 -16.26
CA GLU A 48 18.33 -30.29 -16.43
C GLU A 48 18.21 -31.80 -16.22
N GLN A 49 17.52 -32.24 -15.16
CA GLN A 49 17.28 -33.66 -14.90
C GLN A 49 16.50 -34.31 -16.04
N ALA A 50 15.42 -33.68 -16.50
CA ALA A 50 14.62 -34.20 -17.61
C ALA A 50 15.43 -34.29 -18.92
N ARG A 51 16.32 -33.32 -19.17
CA ARG A 51 17.24 -33.34 -20.32
C ARG A 51 18.19 -34.54 -20.26
N TYR A 52 18.82 -34.82 -19.11
CA TYR A 52 19.70 -35.98 -18.96
C TYR A 52 18.95 -37.31 -19.06
N ALA A 53 17.67 -37.33 -18.64
CA ALA A 53 16.81 -38.50 -18.72
C ALA A 53 16.16 -38.70 -20.12
N ASN A 54 16.42 -37.82 -21.09
CA ASN A 54 15.75 -37.80 -22.41
C ASN A 54 14.21 -37.77 -22.31
N VAL A 55 13.69 -37.11 -21.28
CA VAL A 55 12.26 -36.90 -21.08
C VAL A 55 11.83 -35.67 -21.91
N PRO A 56 10.74 -35.74 -22.69
CA PRO A 56 10.19 -34.56 -23.36
C PRO A 56 9.81 -33.47 -22.35
N ILE A 57 10.27 -32.24 -22.58
CA ILE A 57 10.05 -31.10 -21.69
C ILE A 57 9.11 -30.11 -22.36
N PHE A 58 8.10 -29.67 -21.61
CA PHE A 58 7.34 -28.47 -21.91
C PHE A 58 7.74 -27.37 -20.92
N VAL A 59 8.34 -26.28 -21.41
CA VAL A 59 8.71 -25.13 -20.59
C VAL A 59 7.57 -24.11 -20.66
N SER A 60 6.91 -23.87 -19.53
CA SER A 60 5.89 -22.81 -19.43
C SER A 60 6.54 -21.44 -19.19
N SER A 61 5.73 -20.39 -19.37
CA SER A 61 6.09 -19.02 -18.99
C SER A 61 6.44 -18.87 -17.51
N ASP A 62 5.99 -19.78 -16.65
CA ASP A 62 6.20 -19.69 -15.20
C ASP A 62 7.67 -19.70 -14.81
N SER A 63 8.53 -20.39 -15.58
CA SER A 63 9.98 -20.38 -15.35
C SER A 63 10.60 -18.99 -15.49
N LEU A 64 10.15 -18.23 -16.50
CA LEU A 64 10.57 -16.86 -16.74
C LEU A 64 9.91 -15.90 -15.74
N LEU A 65 8.60 -16.05 -15.48
CA LEU A 65 7.87 -15.24 -14.51
C LEU A 65 8.40 -15.41 -13.09
N HIS A 66 8.83 -16.62 -12.72
CA HIS A 66 9.47 -16.90 -11.43
C HIS A 66 10.80 -16.17 -11.30
N SER A 67 11.67 -16.29 -12.31
CA SER A 67 12.95 -15.60 -12.33
C SER A 67 12.76 -14.07 -12.29
N TYR A 68 11.79 -13.56 -13.05
CA TYR A 68 11.40 -12.15 -13.00
C TYR A 68 10.93 -11.73 -11.61
N HIS A 69 10.06 -12.53 -10.97
CA HIS A 69 9.55 -12.25 -9.62
C HIS A 69 10.68 -12.19 -8.58
N LEU A 70 11.65 -13.10 -8.63
CA LEU A 70 12.81 -13.06 -7.73
C LEU A 70 13.66 -11.81 -7.90
N ILE A 71 13.88 -11.38 -9.16
CA ILE A 71 14.61 -10.14 -9.46
C ILE A 71 13.81 -8.93 -8.97
N PHE A 72 12.52 -8.88 -9.28
CA PHE A 72 11.60 -7.83 -8.83
C PHE A 72 11.60 -7.69 -7.31
N ASP A 73 11.37 -8.79 -6.58
CA ASP A 73 11.36 -8.85 -5.13
C ASP A 73 12.69 -8.37 -4.53
N LYS A 74 13.82 -8.80 -5.12
CA LYS A 74 15.15 -8.35 -4.70
C LYS A 74 15.35 -6.85 -4.92
N VAL A 75 14.94 -6.31 -6.07
CA VAL A 75 15.05 -4.89 -6.39
C VAL A 75 14.19 -4.08 -5.43
N LEU A 76 12.91 -4.45 -5.27
CA LEU A 76 11.97 -3.78 -4.37
C LEU A 76 12.50 -3.75 -2.93
N ARG A 77 12.85 -4.91 -2.36
CA ARG A 77 13.40 -4.99 -1.00
C ARG A 77 14.68 -4.18 -0.82
N THR A 78 15.53 -4.11 -1.85
CA THR A 78 16.76 -3.33 -1.79
C THR A 78 16.45 -1.83 -1.80
N SER A 79 15.54 -1.38 -2.67
CA SER A 79 15.08 0.00 -2.74
C SER A 79 14.41 0.44 -1.45
N GLU A 80 13.54 -0.40 -0.88
CA GLU A 80 12.87 -0.14 0.39
C GLU A 80 13.88 0.12 1.51
N ARG A 81 14.81 -0.81 1.72
CA ARG A 81 15.79 -0.72 2.80
C ARG A 81 16.78 0.42 2.63
N GLN A 82 17.26 0.65 1.40
CA GLN A 82 18.35 1.60 1.16
C GLN A 82 17.86 3.03 0.93
N TYR A 83 16.62 3.21 0.49
CA TYR A 83 16.13 4.52 0.08
C TYR A 83 14.77 4.86 0.69
N PHE A 84 13.76 4.00 0.57
CA PHE A 84 12.39 4.38 0.96
C PHE A 84 12.19 4.46 2.47
N ILE A 85 12.78 3.56 3.25
CA ILE A 85 12.68 3.58 4.71
C ILE A 85 13.33 4.84 5.29
N PRO A 86 14.61 5.17 4.99
CA PRO A 86 15.22 6.42 5.44
C PRO A 86 14.41 7.65 5.02
N LEU A 87 13.97 7.70 3.75
CA LEU A 87 13.19 8.81 3.23
C LEU A 87 11.86 8.96 3.98
N LEU A 88 11.17 7.87 4.28
CA LEU A 88 9.91 7.91 5.02
C LEU A 88 10.08 8.43 6.44
N HIS A 89 11.20 8.13 7.12
CA HIS A 89 11.51 8.74 8.43
C HIS A 89 11.61 10.26 8.33
N GLU A 90 12.34 10.76 7.34
CA GLU A 90 12.53 12.20 7.13
C GLU A 90 11.20 12.90 6.78
N LEU A 91 10.41 12.29 5.89
CA LEU A 91 9.09 12.79 5.51
C LEU A 91 8.15 12.85 6.70
N ASN A 92 8.09 11.77 7.50
CA ASN A 92 7.24 11.70 8.69
C ASN A 92 7.63 12.74 9.73
N ALA A 93 8.93 12.94 9.99
CA ALA A 93 9.40 13.96 10.92
C ALA A 93 9.03 15.38 10.46
N ALA A 94 9.26 15.70 9.18
CA ALA A 94 8.94 17.01 8.62
C ALA A 94 7.43 17.27 8.61
N MET A 95 6.63 16.28 8.23
CA MET A 95 5.17 16.38 8.22
C MET A 95 4.59 16.49 9.63
N LEU A 96 5.13 15.76 10.61
CA LEU A 96 4.65 15.83 12.00
C LEU A 96 4.88 17.24 12.58
N ALA A 97 6.04 17.83 12.31
CA ALA A 97 6.35 19.19 12.73
C ALA A 97 5.44 20.25 12.05
N GLU A 98 5.24 20.14 10.74
CA GLU A 98 4.39 21.09 10.00
C GLU A 98 2.91 20.97 10.38
N THR A 99 2.40 19.74 10.54
CA THR A 99 1.01 19.53 10.96
C THR A 99 0.78 19.96 12.42
N ASP A 100 1.75 19.80 13.32
CA ASP A 100 1.67 20.39 14.68
C ASP A 100 1.59 21.92 14.60
N ALA A 101 2.45 22.56 13.79
CA ALA A 101 2.41 24.01 13.61
C ALA A 101 1.06 24.50 13.05
N GLN A 102 0.49 23.78 12.08
CA GLN A 102 -0.86 24.05 11.57
C GLN A 102 -1.92 23.90 12.67
N TYR A 103 -1.85 22.85 13.48
CA TYR A 103 -2.77 22.64 14.60
C TYR A 103 -2.71 23.80 15.59
N GLN A 104 -1.51 24.18 16.06
CA GLN A 104 -1.36 25.31 16.99
C GLN A 104 -1.95 26.61 16.44
N ALA A 105 -1.82 26.85 15.13
CA ALA A 105 -2.36 28.05 14.48
C ALA A 105 -3.89 28.02 14.28
N LEU A 106 -4.49 26.83 14.24
CA LEU A 106 -5.93 26.63 13.96
C LEU A 106 -6.76 26.31 15.21
N GLN A 107 -6.15 26.27 16.39
CA GLN A 107 -6.87 26.09 17.66
C GLN A 107 -8.00 27.12 17.82
N GLY A 108 -9.18 26.65 18.22
CA GLY A 108 -10.38 27.48 18.39
C GLY A 108 -11.09 27.87 17.10
N THR A 109 -10.60 27.42 15.93
CA THR A 109 -11.27 27.65 14.64
C THR A 109 -12.15 26.47 14.25
N SER A 110 -12.97 26.62 13.20
CA SER A 110 -13.73 25.49 12.63
C SER A 110 -12.86 24.40 11.98
N TRP A 111 -11.55 24.62 11.86
CA TRP A 111 -10.59 23.69 11.26
C TRP A 111 -9.73 22.97 12.30
N GLU A 112 -9.90 23.24 13.60
CA GLU A 112 -9.11 22.61 14.67
C GLU A 112 -9.16 21.08 14.61
N GLU A 113 -10.34 20.50 14.45
CA GLU A 113 -10.52 19.04 14.36
C GLU A 113 -9.83 18.43 13.14
N ALA A 114 -9.85 19.14 12.00
CA ALA A 114 -9.15 18.71 10.79
C ALA A 114 -7.63 18.75 10.98
N ALA A 115 -7.12 19.78 11.66
CA ALA A 115 -5.69 19.89 11.96
C ALA A 115 -5.25 18.83 12.97
N LEU A 116 -6.05 18.56 14.00
CA LEU A 116 -5.82 17.45 14.94
C LEU A 116 -5.76 16.12 14.19
N ARG A 117 -6.71 15.88 13.29
CA ARG A 117 -6.75 14.66 12.46
C ARG A 117 -5.47 14.51 11.63
N SER A 118 -4.98 15.58 11.01
CA SER A 118 -3.74 15.56 10.24
C SER A 118 -2.51 15.21 11.10
N VAL A 119 -2.41 15.77 12.32
CA VAL A 119 -1.34 15.44 13.27
C VAL A 119 -1.40 13.97 13.66
N VAL A 120 -2.58 13.47 14.03
CA VAL A 120 -2.76 12.07 14.47
C VAL A 120 -2.51 11.12 13.31
N PHE A 121 -2.97 11.44 12.10
CA PHE A 121 -2.73 10.64 10.89
C PHE A 121 -1.23 10.44 10.62
N ILE A 122 -0.44 11.52 10.68
CA ILE A 122 1.01 11.43 10.51
C ILE A 122 1.66 10.78 11.73
N GLY A 123 1.18 11.06 12.94
CA GLY A 123 1.67 10.48 14.17
C GLY A 123 1.54 8.95 14.25
N VAL A 124 0.41 8.39 13.78
CA VAL A 124 0.20 6.93 13.68
C VAL A 124 1.23 6.31 12.75
N GLY A 125 1.34 6.80 11.50
CA GLY A 125 2.33 6.27 10.55
C GLY A 125 3.77 6.41 11.07
N SER A 126 4.09 7.55 11.69
CA SER A 126 5.40 7.78 12.32
C SER A 126 5.71 6.77 13.42
N LYS A 127 4.75 6.46 14.30
CA LYS A 127 4.91 5.48 15.38
C LYS A 127 4.97 4.03 14.88
N LEU A 128 4.28 3.72 13.78
CA LEU A 128 4.36 2.41 13.14
C LEU A 128 5.75 2.16 12.55
N LEU A 129 6.36 3.19 11.95
CA LEU A 129 7.71 3.14 11.42
C LEU A 129 8.78 3.16 12.51
N ASP A 130 8.62 4.04 13.51
CA ASP A 130 9.55 4.21 14.62
C ASP A 130 8.81 4.47 15.94
N LYS A 131 8.88 3.47 16.83
CA LYS A 131 8.23 3.51 18.15
C LYS A 131 8.78 4.61 19.06
N THR A 132 9.96 5.16 18.76
CA THR A 132 10.63 6.19 19.58
C THR A 132 10.15 7.61 19.27
N VAL A 133 9.48 7.84 18.13
CA VAL A 133 8.97 9.17 17.74
C VAL A 133 8.07 9.77 18.82
N GLU A 134 8.32 11.01 19.23
CA GLU A 134 7.48 11.68 20.22
C GLU A 134 6.24 12.29 19.56
N ILE A 135 5.08 12.08 20.16
CA ILE A 135 3.80 12.62 19.69
C ILE A 135 3.38 13.77 20.62
N PRO A 136 2.91 14.91 20.09
CA PRO A 136 2.38 15.99 20.92
C PRO A 136 1.29 15.50 21.88
N GLY A 137 1.32 15.98 23.13
CA GLY A 137 0.49 15.45 24.21
C GLY A 137 -1.02 15.42 23.91
N TYR A 138 -1.51 16.41 23.18
CA TYR A 138 -2.93 16.51 22.79
C TYR A 138 -3.37 15.43 21.78
N ALA A 139 -2.43 14.81 21.05
CA ALA A 139 -2.70 13.79 20.03
C ALA A 139 -2.39 12.36 20.53
N GLN A 140 -1.70 12.20 21.66
CA GLN A 140 -1.20 10.91 22.14
C GLN A 140 -2.30 9.87 22.36
N GLU A 141 -3.43 10.26 22.96
CA GLU A 141 -4.52 9.34 23.26
C GLU A 141 -5.11 8.74 21.97
N LEU A 142 -5.35 9.58 20.96
CA LEU A 142 -5.94 9.13 19.70
C LEU A 142 -4.96 8.30 18.87
N VAL A 143 -3.67 8.69 18.84
CA VAL A 143 -2.61 7.87 18.22
C VAL A 143 -2.52 6.51 18.91
N ALA A 144 -2.51 6.46 20.24
CA ALA A 144 -2.42 5.21 20.98
C ALA A 144 -3.65 4.32 20.76
N ALA A 145 -4.85 4.90 20.69
CA ALA A 145 -6.08 4.17 20.39
C ALA A 145 -6.03 3.52 19.00
N GLU A 146 -5.55 4.24 17.99
CA GLU A 146 -5.41 3.69 16.63
C GLU A 146 -4.35 2.59 16.58
N LEU A 147 -3.17 2.82 17.18
CA LEU A 147 -2.10 1.82 17.25
C LEU A 147 -2.55 0.54 17.96
N ALA A 148 -3.36 0.65 19.01
CA ALA A 148 -3.90 -0.52 19.72
C ALA A 148 -4.82 -1.37 18.81
N LYS A 149 -5.61 -0.74 17.93
CA LYS A 149 -6.41 -1.45 16.92
C LYS A 149 -5.54 -2.16 15.89
N ILE A 150 -4.51 -1.48 15.40
CA ILE A 150 -3.55 -2.02 14.42
C ILE A 150 -2.77 -3.20 15.04
N ASP A 151 -2.30 -3.09 16.28
CA ASP A 151 -1.58 -4.17 16.98
C ASP A 151 -2.49 -5.38 17.26
N ALA A 152 -3.77 -5.14 17.58
CA ALA A 152 -4.73 -6.22 17.86
C ALA A 152 -5.13 -6.99 16.59
N ALA A 153 -5.17 -6.33 15.43
CA ALA A 153 -5.51 -6.91 14.13
C ALA A 153 -6.81 -7.74 14.14
N ALA A 154 -7.83 -7.28 14.88
CA ALA A 154 -9.04 -8.03 15.22
C ALA A 154 -10.11 -8.09 14.10
N GLY A 155 -9.73 -7.80 12.86
CA GLY A 155 -10.63 -7.71 11.72
C GLY A 155 -11.14 -6.30 11.50
N ILE A 156 -12.38 -6.20 11.03
CA ILE A 156 -13.02 -4.93 10.69
C ILE A 156 -13.57 -4.28 11.96
N GLU A 157 -13.05 -3.11 12.31
CA GLU A 157 -13.50 -2.34 13.47
C GLU A 157 -13.60 -0.83 13.17
N PRO A 158 -14.43 -0.07 13.92
CA PRO A 158 -14.45 1.38 13.78
C PRO A 158 -13.10 2.01 14.11
N SER A 159 -12.64 2.92 13.26
CA SER A 159 -11.41 3.69 13.49
C SER A 159 -11.67 4.82 14.49
N PRO A 160 -10.87 4.91 15.58
CA PRO A 160 -10.87 6.06 16.48
C PRO A 160 -10.69 7.40 15.73
N LEU A 161 -9.79 7.44 14.73
CA LEU A 161 -9.49 8.66 13.98
C LEU A 161 -10.52 8.98 12.88
N PHE A 162 -11.09 7.95 12.26
CA PHE A 162 -12.07 8.07 11.17
C PHE A 162 -13.41 7.43 11.54
N PRO A 163 -14.15 8.00 12.51
CA PRO A 163 -15.43 7.44 12.97
C PRO A 163 -16.52 7.46 11.89
N GLY A 164 -16.37 8.29 10.85
CA GLY A 164 -17.27 8.35 9.70
C GLY A 164 -17.02 7.25 8.64
N LEU A 165 -16.05 6.36 8.85
CA LEU A 165 -15.80 5.23 7.96
C LEU A 165 -16.88 4.17 8.17
N GLU A 166 -17.93 4.18 7.34
CA GLU A 166 -19.16 3.40 7.51
C GLU A 166 -18.93 1.91 7.80
N PHE A 167 -17.98 1.30 7.08
CA PHE A 167 -17.68 -0.12 7.22
C PHE A 167 -16.53 -0.40 8.19
N GLY A 168 -15.96 0.61 8.84
CA GLY A 168 -14.74 0.48 9.63
C GLY A 168 -13.48 0.22 8.80
N GLU A 169 -12.36 0.04 9.49
CA GLU A 169 -11.07 -0.32 8.89
C GLU A 169 -10.76 -1.80 9.17
N ASP A 170 -10.23 -2.50 8.17
CA ASP A 170 -9.77 -3.89 8.32
C ASP A 170 -8.34 -3.92 8.88
N TYR A 171 -8.25 -4.05 10.21
CA TYR A 171 -6.95 -4.07 10.89
C TYR A 171 -6.13 -5.34 10.64
N THR A 172 -6.68 -6.38 9.98
CA THR A 172 -5.89 -7.57 9.59
C THR A 172 -4.93 -7.29 8.43
N GLN A 173 -5.12 -6.18 7.72
CA GLN A 173 -4.28 -5.78 6.59
C GLN A 173 -2.89 -5.32 7.03
N TYR A 174 -2.72 -4.97 8.31
CA TYR A 174 -1.45 -4.52 8.87
C TYR A 174 -0.53 -5.67 9.32
N ILE A 175 -0.96 -6.93 9.18
CA ILE A 175 -0.13 -8.10 9.46
C ILE A 175 0.92 -8.25 8.35
N PRO A 176 2.23 -8.13 8.64
CA PRO A 176 3.29 -8.27 7.63
C PRO A 176 3.31 -9.65 6.96
N ARG A 177 3.62 -9.70 5.66
CA ARG A 177 3.63 -10.92 4.83
C ARG A 177 4.80 -10.88 3.83
N GLY A 178 5.14 -12.03 3.26
CA GLY A 178 6.16 -12.10 2.21
C GLY A 178 7.54 -11.67 2.71
N HIS A 179 8.25 -10.84 1.95
CA HIS A 179 9.59 -10.37 2.33
C HIS A 179 9.57 -9.38 3.50
N TYR A 180 8.42 -8.83 3.87
CA TYR A 180 8.34 -7.89 4.99
C TYR A 180 8.59 -8.53 6.35
N THR A 181 8.46 -9.86 6.46
CA THR A 181 8.74 -10.61 7.71
C THR A 181 10.23 -10.93 7.91
N LEU A 182 11.11 -10.46 7.02
CA LEU A 182 12.55 -10.75 7.08
C LEU A 182 13.31 -9.92 8.13
N SER A 183 12.71 -8.83 8.64
CA SER A 183 13.32 -7.96 9.65
C SER A 183 12.30 -7.01 10.27
N GLU A 184 12.50 -6.60 11.53
CA GLU A 184 11.66 -5.61 12.21
C GLU A 184 11.54 -4.28 11.45
N GLU A 185 12.61 -3.83 10.79
CA GLU A 185 12.64 -2.62 9.95
C GLU A 185 11.62 -2.72 8.79
N LEU A 186 11.58 -3.86 8.10
CA LEU A 186 10.63 -4.10 7.01
C LEU A 186 9.20 -4.29 7.51
N GLU A 187 9.01 -4.91 8.69
CA GLU A 187 7.69 -5.01 9.31
C GLU A 187 7.14 -3.63 9.68
N ALA A 188 7.97 -2.76 10.26
CA ALA A 188 7.61 -1.39 10.62
C ALA A 188 7.27 -0.55 9.38
N TYR A 189 8.11 -0.62 8.34
CA TYR A 189 7.86 0.03 7.06
C TYR A 189 6.56 -0.42 6.41
N PHE A 190 6.32 -1.74 6.36
CA PHE A 190 5.07 -2.29 5.85
C PHE A 190 3.88 -1.70 6.58
N ARG A 191 3.87 -1.72 7.91
CA ARG A 191 2.74 -1.21 8.70
C ARG A 191 2.50 0.29 8.48
N SER A 192 3.57 1.09 8.44
CA SER A 192 3.46 2.53 8.15
C SER A 192 2.91 2.81 6.75
N MET A 193 3.42 2.12 5.73
CA MET A 193 2.95 2.31 4.35
C MET A 193 1.54 1.74 4.14
N MET A 194 1.17 0.66 4.84
CA MET A 194 -0.20 0.15 4.85
C MET A 194 -1.17 1.17 5.44
N TRP A 195 -0.80 1.87 6.53
CA TRP A 195 -1.61 2.95 7.09
C TRP A 195 -1.85 4.07 6.07
N TYR A 196 -0.78 4.57 5.44
CA TYR A 196 -0.88 5.63 4.44
C TYR A 196 -1.62 5.19 3.17
N GLY A 197 -1.52 3.92 2.78
CA GLY A 197 -2.18 3.40 1.58
C GLY A 197 -3.64 3.00 1.77
N ARG A 198 -4.09 2.76 3.01
CA ARG A 198 -5.46 2.29 3.30
C ARG A 198 -6.39 3.39 3.78
N MET A 199 -5.85 4.33 4.55
CA MET A 199 -6.66 5.40 5.12
C MET A 199 -6.83 6.50 4.08
N THR A 200 -8.09 6.82 3.80
CA THR A 200 -8.48 7.72 2.71
C THR A 200 -9.30 8.89 3.24
N PHE A 201 -9.23 10.02 2.53
CA PHE A 201 -9.99 11.23 2.83
C PHE A 201 -11.04 11.42 1.74
N ARG A 202 -12.28 11.06 2.03
CA ARG A 202 -13.34 10.94 1.03
C ARG A 202 -14.02 12.28 0.80
N LEU A 203 -14.12 12.68 -0.46
CA LEU A 203 -14.89 13.86 -0.87
C LEU A 203 -16.41 13.64 -0.70
N LYS A 204 -16.89 12.44 -1.08
CA LYS A 204 -18.31 12.07 -1.08
C LYS A 204 -18.58 10.95 -0.08
N THR A 205 -19.37 11.26 0.94
CA THR A 205 -19.81 10.34 1.98
C THR A 205 -21.33 10.41 2.13
N LYS A 206 -21.94 9.42 2.79
CA LYS A 206 -23.39 9.43 3.05
C LYS A 206 -23.83 10.63 3.88
N ASP A 207 -23.01 11.00 4.85
CA ASP A 207 -23.13 12.23 5.61
C ASP A 207 -22.18 13.28 5.01
N PRO A 208 -22.68 14.35 4.36
CA PRO A 208 -21.84 15.39 3.78
C PRO A 208 -20.87 16.05 4.76
N ASP A 209 -21.21 16.14 6.05
CA ASP A 209 -20.35 16.78 7.04
C ASP A 209 -19.07 15.97 7.30
N VAL A 210 -19.15 14.64 7.19
CA VAL A 210 -17.98 13.75 7.24
C VAL A 210 -17.04 14.03 6.07
N GLY A 211 -17.58 14.12 4.85
CA GLY A 211 -16.80 14.40 3.64
C GLY A 211 -16.15 15.77 3.69
N ARG A 212 -16.86 16.80 4.18
CA ARG A 212 -16.28 18.12 4.44
C ARG A 212 -15.13 18.03 5.43
N ALA A 213 -15.31 17.35 6.57
CA ALA A 213 -14.27 17.21 7.58
C ALA A 213 -13.02 16.48 7.06
N GLU A 214 -13.21 15.40 6.29
CA GLU A 214 -12.11 14.68 5.64
C GLU A 214 -11.41 15.54 4.58
N THR A 215 -12.16 16.30 3.79
CA THR A 215 -11.60 17.23 2.79
C THR A 215 -10.76 18.33 3.45
N ARG A 216 -11.22 18.89 4.58
CA ARG A 216 -10.44 19.87 5.35
C ARG A 216 -9.08 19.29 5.77
N ALA A 217 -9.06 18.07 6.31
CA ALA A 217 -7.81 17.42 6.71
C ALA A 217 -6.89 17.14 5.51
N ALA A 218 -7.45 16.68 4.39
CA ALA A 218 -6.69 16.47 3.15
C ALA A 218 -6.05 17.77 2.63
N LEU A 219 -6.79 18.89 2.63
CA LEU A 219 -6.26 20.20 2.26
C LEU A 219 -5.08 20.61 3.15
N LEU A 220 -5.20 20.42 4.47
CA LEU A 220 -4.12 20.71 5.41
C LEU A 220 -2.89 19.83 5.19
N LEU A 221 -3.09 18.53 4.89
CA LEU A 221 -1.99 17.62 4.58
C LEU A 221 -1.27 18.00 3.28
N VAL A 222 -1.99 18.31 2.21
CA VAL A 222 -1.38 18.73 0.94
C VAL A 222 -0.62 20.05 1.12
N GLN A 223 -1.17 21.00 1.86
CA GLN A 223 -0.48 22.25 2.18
C GLN A 223 0.78 22.00 3.03
N ALA A 224 0.70 21.09 4.01
CA ALA A 224 1.87 20.70 4.81
C ALA A 224 2.97 20.10 3.92
N MET A 225 2.61 19.27 2.93
CA MET A 225 3.59 18.72 1.98
C MET A 225 4.26 19.80 1.11
N GLN A 226 3.56 20.90 0.80
CA GLN A 226 4.16 22.02 0.05
C GLN A 226 5.14 22.84 0.88
N ASN A 227 4.86 22.98 2.19
CA ASN A 227 5.61 23.88 3.08
C ASN A 227 6.73 23.18 3.84
N ALA A 228 6.49 21.95 4.30
CA ALA A 228 7.48 21.15 4.99
C ALA A 228 8.67 20.87 4.07
N GLN A 229 9.87 20.85 4.65
CA GLN A 229 11.10 20.62 3.89
C GLN A 229 11.92 19.47 4.46
N VAL A 230 12.51 18.71 3.55
CA VAL A 230 13.53 17.69 3.82
C VAL A 230 14.70 17.99 2.88
N ASP A 231 15.90 18.18 3.43
CA ASP A 231 17.11 18.55 2.68
C ASP A 231 16.94 19.79 1.78
N GLY A 232 16.18 20.78 2.25
CA GLY A 232 15.93 22.03 1.52
C GLY A 232 15.01 21.88 0.29
N LYS A 233 14.35 20.73 0.13
CA LYS A 233 13.30 20.50 -0.86
C LYS A 233 11.94 20.35 -0.17
N PRO A 234 10.84 20.79 -0.80
CA PRO A 234 9.50 20.51 -0.31
C PRO A 234 9.27 19.01 -0.16
N VAL A 235 8.58 18.60 0.92
CA VAL A 235 8.17 17.21 1.15
C VAL A 235 7.41 16.66 -0.06
N LEU A 236 6.62 17.47 -0.76
CA LEU A 236 5.92 17.07 -1.98
C LEU A 236 6.88 16.52 -3.07
N ALA A 237 8.06 17.11 -3.22
CA ALA A 237 9.06 16.63 -4.18
C ALA A 237 9.66 15.29 -3.75
N ASN A 238 9.98 15.15 -2.46
CA ASN A 238 10.53 13.93 -1.89
C ASN A 238 9.49 12.80 -1.83
N TRP A 239 8.22 13.12 -1.61
CA TRP A 239 7.12 12.18 -1.72
C TRP A 239 7.03 11.59 -3.12
N ARG A 240 7.27 12.39 -4.17
CA ARG A 240 7.32 11.88 -5.54
C ARG A 240 8.44 10.84 -5.72
N ASP A 241 9.59 11.05 -5.09
CA ASP A 241 10.72 10.11 -5.14
C ASP A 241 10.41 8.77 -4.43
N LEU A 242 9.39 8.73 -3.56
CA LEU A 242 8.84 7.52 -2.95
C LEU A 242 7.68 6.93 -3.78
N TYR A 243 6.76 7.78 -4.26
CA TYR A 243 5.52 7.37 -4.92
C TYR A 243 5.74 6.89 -6.35
N ASP A 244 6.57 7.56 -7.16
CA ASP A 244 6.72 7.18 -8.58
C ASP A 244 7.34 5.78 -8.74
N PRO A 245 8.40 5.39 -7.98
CA PRO A 245 8.94 4.04 -8.06
C PRO A 245 7.96 2.98 -7.56
N THR A 246 7.23 3.26 -6.48
CA THR A 246 6.24 2.31 -5.94
C THR A 246 5.09 2.15 -6.93
N ALA A 247 4.57 3.25 -7.50
CA ALA A 247 3.53 3.23 -8.52
C ALA A 247 3.95 2.46 -9.78
N PHE A 248 5.23 2.57 -10.19
CA PHE A 248 5.77 1.77 -11.30
C PHE A 248 5.84 0.27 -10.97
N LEU A 249 6.20 -0.08 -9.74
CA LEU A 249 6.40 -1.47 -9.32
C LEU A 249 5.10 -2.21 -8.97
N VAL A 250 4.15 -1.54 -8.31
CA VAL A 250 2.94 -2.15 -7.76
C VAL A 250 1.63 -1.60 -8.33
N GLY A 251 1.68 -0.57 -9.17
CA GLY A 251 0.52 0.08 -9.76
C GLY A 251 0.18 1.42 -9.10
N ARG A 252 -0.59 2.25 -9.81
CA ARG A 252 -1.00 3.58 -9.34
C ARG A 252 -2.13 3.49 -8.32
N SER A 253 -2.23 4.52 -7.48
CA SER A 253 -3.39 4.71 -6.60
C SER A 253 -4.68 4.86 -7.40
N ASP A 254 -5.75 4.21 -6.94
CA ASP A 254 -7.12 4.44 -7.42
C ASP A 254 -7.76 5.67 -6.75
N ASP A 255 -7.20 6.13 -5.62
CA ASP A 255 -7.61 7.35 -4.92
C ASP A 255 -6.94 8.60 -5.49
N LEU A 256 -7.60 9.75 -5.29
CA LEU A 256 -7.06 11.07 -5.63
C LEU A 256 -5.76 11.34 -4.87
N THR A 257 -4.73 11.67 -5.65
CA THR A 257 -3.39 11.93 -5.11
C THR A 257 -3.23 13.38 -4.65
N ALA A 258 -2.23 13.62 -3.79
CA ALA A 258 -1.84 14.97 -3.37
C ALA A 258 -1.53 15.89 -4.58
N PHE A 259 -0.99 15.33 -5.67
CA PHE A 259 -0.72 16.08 -6.90
C PHE A 259 -2.00 16.53 -7.60
N GLN A 260 -3.02 15.68 -7.69
CA GLN A 260 -4.32 16.06 -8.27
C GLN A 260 -5.04 17.09 -7.39
N TYR A 261 -4.96 16.95 -6.07
CA TYR A 261 -5.48 17.96 -5.14
C TYR A 261 -4.78 19.30 -5.33
N LEU A 262 -3.47 19.31 -5.56
CA LEU A 262 -2.69 20.53 -5.73
C LEU A 262 -3.15 21.38 -6.93
N ASP A 263 -3.52 20.74 -8.04
CA ASP A 263 -4.05 21.43 -9.20
C ASP A 263 -5.35 22.18 -8.86
N VAL A 264 -6.24 21.53 -8.11
CA VAL A 264 -7.51 22.14 -7.67
C VAL A 264 -7.27 23.20 -6.60
N ILE A 265 -6.34 22.98 -5.67
CA ILE A 265 -5.94 23.97 -4.66
C ILE A 265 -5.48 25.25 -5.36
N THR A 266 -4.62 25.11 -6.37
CA THR A 266 -4.09 26.24 -7.13
C THR A 266 -5.20 27.01 -7.84
N ALA A 267 -6.18 26.31 -8.42
CA ALA A 267 -7.31 26.93 -9.10
C ALA A 267 -8.27 27.69 -8.15
N VAL A 268 -8.49 27.17 -6.93
CA VAL A 268 -9.50 27.71 -5.98
C VAL A 268 -8.90 28.71 -4.98
N TYR A 269 -7.70 28.42 -4.48
CA TYR A 269 -7.05 29.18 -3.42
C TYR A 269 -5.85 30.00 -3.93
N GLY A 270 -5.35 29.73 -5.14
CA GLY A 270 -4.17 30.38 -5.73
C GLY A 270 -2.88 29.58 -5.52
N GLU A 271 -1.77 30.04 -6.09
CA GLU A 271 -0.46 29.40 -5.95
C GLU A 271 0.06 29.51 -4.51
N ASN A 272 0.50 28.38 -3.92
CA ASN A 272 1.06 28.27 -2.57
C ASN A 272 0.26 29.06 -1.51
N PRO A 273 -1.02 28.71 -1.31
CA PRO A 273 -1.91 29.48 -0.44
C PRO A 273 -1.43 29.42 1.02
N SER A 274 -1.57 30.56 1.71
CA SER A 274 -1.32 30.61 3.16
C SER A 274 -2.29 29.71 3.92
N LEU A 275 -1.94 29.35 5.17
CA LEU A 275 -2.84 28.58 6.04
C LEU A 275 -4.22 29.25 6.19
N SER A 276 -4.25 30.58 6.38
CA SER A 276 -5.52 31.32 6.45
C SER A 276 -6.32 31.33 5.14
N THR A 277 -5.65 31.20 4.00
CA THR A 277 -6.31 31.14 2.69
C THR A 277 -6.91 29.77 2.46
N ILE A 278 -6.17 28.70 2.76
CA ILE A 278 -6.66 27.32 2.54
C ILE A 278 -7.76 26.94 3.54
N SER A 279 -7.75 27.55 4.74
CA SER A 279 -8.79 27.38 5.75
C SER A 279 -9.98 28.33 5.59
N ASP A 280 -10.14 28.98 4.42
CA ASP A 280 -11.30 29.82 4.12
C ASP A 280 -12.53 28.94 3.82
N GLU A 281 -13.38 28.76 4.84
CA GLU A 281 -14.57 27.93 4.78
C GLU A 281 -15.53 28.30 3.62
N SER A 282 -15.53 29.56 3.18
CA SER A 282 -16.40 30.01 2.09
C SER A 282 -16.04 29.43 0.72
N ARG A 283 -14.81 28.88 0.58
CA ARG A 283 -14.31 28.27 -0.66
C ARG A 283 -14.30 26.75 -0.63
N LEU A 284 -14.60 26.13 0.51
CA LEU A 284 -14.55 24.67 0.65
C LEU A 284 -15.52 23.96 -0.29
N ASP A 285 -16.74 24.48 -0.45
CA ASP A 285 -17.74 23.91 -1.38
C ASP A 285 -17.27 23.96 -2.82
N LEU A 286 -16.70 25.10 -3.25
CA LEU A 286 -16.11 25.25 -4.58
C LEU A 286 -14.95 24.27 -4.80
N PHE A 287 -14.12 24.05 -3.78
CA PHE A 287 -13.05 23.05 -3.84
C PHE A 287 -13.60 21.64 -3.99
N ILE A 288 -14.59 21.25 -3.18
CA ILE A 288 -15.21 19.92 -3.24
C ILE A 288 -15.87 19.68 -4.60
N GLU A 289 -16.58 20.67 -5.15
CA GLU A 289 -17.18 20.57 -6.49
C GLU A 289 -16.10 20.36 -7.55
N ALA A 290 -15.03 21.14 -7.55
CA ALA A 290 -13.95 21.01 -8.52
C ALA A 290 -13.17 19.69 -8.38
N ALA A 291 -12.90 19.25 -7.14
CA ALA A 291 -12.18 18.01 -6.88
C ALA A 291 -13.01 16.77 -7.27
N ASN A 292 -14.35 16.87 -7.28
CA ASN A 292 -15.23 15.80 -7.73
C ASN A 292 -15.22 15.57 -9.24
N GLU A 293 -14.68 16.49 -10.02
CA GLU A 293 -14.52 16.36 -11.47
C GLU A 293 -13.16 15.75 -11.87
N LEU A 294 -12.30 15.45 -10.88
CA LEU A 294 -11.04 14.74 -11.11
C LEU A 294 -11.32 13.28 -11.52
N PRO A 295 -10.45 12.71 -12.38
CA PRO A 295 -10.62 11.36 -12.94
C PRO A 295 -10.49 10.25 -11.90
#